data_AF-A0A536TKR0-F1
#
_entry.id   AF-A0A536TKR0-F1
#
_cell.length_a   1.000
_cell.length_b   1.000
_cell.length_c   1.000
_cell.angle_alpha   90.00
_cell.angle_beta   90.00
_cell.angle_gamma   90.00
#
_symmetry.space_group_name_H-M   'P 1'
#
loop_
_entity.id
_entity.type
_entity.pdbx_description
1 polymer ?
#
loop_
_entity_poly.entity_id
_entity_poly.type
_entity_poly.pdbx_seq_one_letter_code
_entity_poly.pdbx_strand_id
1 'polypeptide(L)' 'QDPNSAYVTTLEVERQINTFFRLESPTVIEKLREAFPDLPEKPDRRTVFLKLRELRNTW' A
#
# COMPACT_ATOMS: atom_id res chain seq x y z
N GLN A 1 11.36 10.75 13.77
CA GLN A 1 12.65 10.63 13.06
C GLN A 1 13.13 12.02 12.69
N ASP A 2 14.43 12.28 12.76
CA ASP A 2 15.04 13.54 12.27
C ASP A 2 15.03 13.52 10.73
N PRO A 3 14.39 14.50 10.05
CA PRO A 3 14.40 14.61 8.59
C PRO A 3 15.81 14.64 7.99
N ASN A 4 16.80 15.13 8.74
CA ASN A 4 18.21 15.21 8.29
C ASN A 4 18.98 13.89 8.46
N SER A 5 18.38 12.89 9.09
CA SER A 5 18.95 11.55 9.27
C SER A 5 17.92 10.47 8.89
N ALA A 6 17.37 10.59 7.68
CA ALA A 6 16.47 9.59 7.14
C ALA A 6 17.22 8.25 6.99
N TYR A 7 16.60 7.16 7.44
CA TYR A 7 17.14 5.83 7.28
C TYR A 7 17.15 5.45 5.79
N VAL A 8 18.35 5.22 5.23
CA VAL A 8 18.52 4.77 3.85
C VAL A 8 18.31 3.25 3.82
N THR A 9 17.26 2.80 3.13
CA THR A 9 16.89 1.38 3.00
C THR A 9 17.44 0.76 1.72
N THR A 10 17.49 -0.58 1.69
CA THR A 10 17.74 -1.34 0.46
C THR A 10 16.43 -1.74 -0.21
N LEU A 11 16.47 -2.08 -1.50
CA LEU A 11 15.30 -2.62 -2.21
C LEU A 11 14.76 -3.91 -1.58
N GLU A 12 15.63 -4.74 -1.00
CA GLU A 12 15.23 -5.96 -0.29
C GLU A 12 14.37 -5.61 0.93
N VAL A 13 14.83 -4.67 1.76
CA VAL A 13 14.08 -4.18 2.92
C VAL A 13 12.75 -3.55 2.49
N GLU A 14 12.78 -2.69 1.47
CA GLU A 14 11.57 -2.05 0.94
C GLU A 14 10.50 -3.05 0.48
N ARG A 15 10.89 -4.17 -0.16
CA ARG A 15 9.91 -5.20 -0.57
C ARG A 15 9.20 -5.85 0.62
N GLN A 16 9.84 -5.90 1.78
CA GLN A 16 9.24 -6.47 2.99
C GLN A 16 8.28 -5.50 3.68
N ILE A 17 8.58 -4.21 3.69
CA ILE A 17 7.86 -3.22 4.51
C ILE A 17 6.92 -2.31 3.71
N ASN A 18 7.23 -2.01 2.46
CA ASN A 18 6.51 -1.03 1.68
C ASN A 18 5.29 -1.65 1.02
N THR A 19 4.11 -1.18 1.41
CA THR A 19 2.84 -1.72 0.95
C THR A 19 2.62 -1.53 -0.56
N PHE A 20 3.26 -0.54 -1.19
CA PHE A 20 3.17 -0.35 -2.64
C PHE A 20 3.90 -1.44 -3.46
N PHE A 21 4.81 -2.20 -2.83
CA PHE A 21 5.39 -3.41 -3.45
C PHE A 21 4.56 -4.67 -3.21
N ARG A 22 3.50 -4.60 -2.40
CA ARG A 22 2.71 -5.75 -1.93
C ARG A 22 1.25 -5.68 -2.40
N LEU A 23 1.04 -5.29 -3.66
CA LEU A 23 -0.31 -5.03 -4.23
C LEU A 23 -1.19 -6.28 -4.37
N GLU A 24 -0.61 -7.48 -4.33
CA GLU A 24 -1.33 -8.75 -4.42
C GLU A 24 -1.59 -9.37 -3.03
N SER A 25 -1.19 -8.67 -1.96
CA SER A 25 -1.36 -9.16 -0.59
C SER A 25 -2.85 -9.21 -0.22
N PRO A 26 -3.39 -10.39 0.15
CA PRO A 26 -4.78 -10.51 0.57
C PRO A 26 -5.13 -9.59 1.75
N THR A 27 -4.22 -9.47 2.72
CA THR A 27 -4.41 -8.59 3.88
C THR A 27 -4.50 -7.12 3.50
N VAL A 28 -3.77 -6.67 2.46
CA VAL A 28 -3.86 -5.29 1.97
C VAL A 28 -5.20 -5.06 1.28
N ILE A 29 -5.64 -6.01 0.46
CA ILE A 29 -6.90 -5.93 -0.27
C ILE A 29 -8.08 -5.89 0.71
N GLU A 30 -8.10 -6.76 1.72
CA GLU A 30 -9.15 -6.78 2.74
C GLU A 30 -9.24 -5.45 3.51
N LYS A 31 -8.09 -4.87 3.89
CA LYS A 31 -8.07 -3.56 4.53
C LYS A 31 -8.53 -2.43 3.61
N LEU A 32 -8.26 -2.51 2.31
CA LEU A 32 -8.80 -1.55 1.35
C LEU A 32 -10.31 -1.68 1.20
N ARG A 33 -10.90 -2.88 1.31
CA ARG A 33 -12.36 -3.06 1.26
C ARG A 33 -13.08 -2.38 2.42
N GLU A 34 -12.46 -2.35 3.61
CA GLU A 34 -13.01 -1.65 4.77
C GLU A 34 -13.19 -0.14 4.49
N ALA A 35 -12.25 0.47 3.75
CA ALA A 35 -12.30 1.89 3.37
C ALA A 35 -13.05 2.16 2.04
N PHE A 36 -13.06 1.20 1.13
CA PHE A 36 -13.68 1.29 -0.20
C PHE A 36 -14.58 0.06 -0.45
N PRO A 37 -15.84 0.07 0.03
CA PRO A 37 -16.75 -1.06 -0.10
C PRO A 37 -17.03 -1.50 -1.54
N ASP A 38 -16.94 -0.57 -2.50
CA ASP A 38 -17.15 -0.83 -3.94
C ASP A 38 -15.93 -1.47 -4.64
N LEU A 39 -14.86 -1.82 -3.90
CA LEU A 39 -13.69 -2.46 -4.48
C LEU A 39 -14.07 -3.85 -5.04
N PRO A 40 -13.73 -4.19 -6.30
CA PRO A 40 -14.05 -5.49 -6.88
C PRO A 40 -13.48 -6.66 -6.07
N GLU A 41 -14.09 -7.85 -6.13
CA GLU A 41 -13.60 -9.07 -5.43
C GLU A 41 -12.17 -9.44 -5.84
N LYS A 42 -11.85 -9.26 -7.13
CA LYS A 42 -10.51 -9.50 -7.69
C LYS A 42 -10.02 -8.21 -8.38
N PRO A 43 -9.55 -7.22 -7.61
CA PRO A 43 -9.09 -5.97 -8.19
C PRO A 43 -7.74 -6.20 -8.89
N ASP A 44 -7.52 -5.50 -10.00
CA ASP A 44 -6.20 -5.51 -10.64
C ASP A 44 -5.19 -4.67 -9.82
N ARG A 45 -3.90 -4.87 -10.11
CA ARG A 45 -2.81 -4.18 -9.40
C ARG A 45 -2.90 -2.66 -9.49
N ARG A 46 -3.39 -2.13 -10.62
CA ARG A 46 -3.55 -0.67 -10.82
C ARG A 46 -4.62 -0.11 -9.90
N THR A 47 -5.75 -0.81 -9.79
CA THR A 47 -6.88 -0.47 -8.92
C THR A 47 -6.45 -0.47 -7.46
N VAL A 48 -5.75 -1.53 -7.02
CA VAL A 48 -5.20 -1.61 -5.65
C VAL A 48 -4.24 -0.44 -5.38
N PHE A 49 -3.33 -0.14 -6.30
CA PHE A 49 -2.38 0.96 -6.15
C PHE A 49 -3.08 2.32 -6.00
N LEU A 50 -4.07 2.61 -6.86
CA LEU A 50 -4.79 3.88 -6.83
C LEU A 50 -5.55 4.06 -5.52
N LYS A 51 -6.29 3.03 -5.06
CA LYS A 51 -7.04 3.09 -3.80
C LYS A 51 -6.14 3.16 -2.58
N LEU A 52 -5.00 2.45 -2.59
CA LEU A 52 -4.01 2.57 -1.52
C LEU A 52 -3.39 3.98 -1.46
N ARG A 53 -3.14 4.61 -2.61
CA ARG A 53 -2.62 5.98 -2.67
C ARG A 53 -3.68 6.99 -2.20
N GLU A 54 -4.93 6.81 -2.59
CA GLU A 54 -6.07 7.62 -2.16
C GLU A 54 -6.24 7.58 -0.64
N LEU A 55 -6.22 6.37 -0.05
CA LEU A 55 -6.28 6.20 1.41
C LEU A 55 -5.09 6.86 2.12
N ARG A 56 -3.87 6.67 1.60
CA ARG A 56 -2.67 7.29 2.18
C ARG A 56 -2.69 8.82 2.12
N ASN A 57 -3.31 9.40 1.10
CA ASN A 57 -3.37 10.87 0.95
C ASN A 57 -4.35 11.52 1.92
N THR A 58 -5.28 10.75 2.48
CA THR A 58 -6.35 11.24 3.37
C THR A 58 -6.10 10.91 4.84
N TRP A 59 -4.95 10.29 5.15
CA TRP A 59 -4.47 9.97 6.49
C TRP A 59 -3.38 10.96 6.93
#